data_AF-A0A0R3RIV3-F1
#
_entry.id   AF-A0A0R3RIV3-F1
#
_cell.length_a   1.000
_cell.length_b   1.000
_cell.length_c   1.000
_cell.angle_alpha   90.00
_cell.angle_beta   90.00
_cell.angle_gamma   90.00
#
_symmetry.space_group_name_H-M   'P 1'
#
loop_
_entity.id
_entity.type
_entity.pdbx_description
1 polymer ?
#
loop_
_entity_poly.entity_id
_entity_poly.type
_entity_poly.pdbx_seq_one_letter_code
_entity_poly.pdbx_strand_id
1 'polypeptide(L)'
;MIMIHLNIAAVVSYKCPGGKLTPQERINIVNQNNKLRSQLIHGKLKNKNGTYMPRGKNMLELTWNCNLEKSAQRWADHCIFGHSSRSEREGIGENVYAYWSSGSVKNLKKTAGTNAGKNWWSELPQKYLNNPSNYLTASVASQGVLHFTQVRNFLFENN
;
A
#
# COMPACT_ATOMS: atom_id res chain seq x y z
N MET A 1 -15.86 -30.22 -33.35
CA MET A 1 -15.71 -28.85 -32.81
C MET A 1 -16.07 -28.91 -31.34
N ILE A 2 -15.12 -28.70 -30.43
CA ILE A 2 -15.38 -28.72 -28.98
C ILE A 2 -15.02 -27.33 -28.46
N MET A 3 -16.07 -26.54 -28.19
CA MET A 3 -16.00 -25.26 -27.48
C MET A 3 -16.07 -25.56 -25.99
N ILE A 4 -14.93 -25.48 -25.30
CA ILE A 4 -14.91 -25.43 -23.84
C ILE A 4 -15.05 -23.97 -23.43
N HIS A 5 -16.27 -23.58 -23.08
CA HIS A 5 -16.53 -22.32 -22.41
C HIS A 5 -16.41 -22.54 -20.91
N LEU A 6 -15.27 -22.14 -20.34
CA LEU A 6 -15.06 -22.10 -18.90
C LEU A 6 -15.19 -20.64 -18.44
N ASN A 7 -16.42 -20.22 -18.12
CA ASN A 7 -16.64 -18.95 -17.42
C ASN A 7 -16.41 -19.17 -15.92
N ILE A 8 -15.15 -19.08 -15.48
CA ILE A 8 -14.85 -18.96 -14.05
C ILE A 8 -15.09 -17.51 -13.64
N ALA A 9 -15.94 -17.34 -12.62
CA ALA A 9 -16.27 -16.06 -12.02
C ALA A 9 -15.03 -15.26 -11.58
N ALA A 10 -15.02 -13.98 -11.93
CA ALA A 10 -14.10 -12.91 -11.52
C ALA A 10 -12.61 -13.30 -11.45
N VAL A 11 -11.95 -13.37 -12.61
CA VAL A 11 -10.50 -13.11 -12.64
C VAL A 11 -10.33 -11.67 -12.13
N VAL A 12 -9.83 -11.49 -10.89
CA VAL A 12 -9.26 -10.21 -10.47
C VAL A 12 -8.12 -9.96 -11.45
N SER A 13 -8.43 -9.21 -12.51
CA SER A 13 -7.50 -9.08 -13.62
C SER A 13 -6.37 -8.17 -13.17
N TYR A 14 -5.30 -8.79 -12.66
CA TYR A 14 -3.98 -8.17 -12.51
C TYR A 14 -3.34 -7.84 -13.87
N LYS A 15 -4.10 -7.94 -14.97
CA LYS A 15 -3.74 -7.40 -16.27
C LYS A 15 -4.34 -6.01 -16.38
N CYS A 16 -3.48 -5.01 -16.38
CA CYS A 16 -3.85 -3.63 -16.70
C CYS A 16 -3.28 -3.28 -18.08
N PRO A 17 -4.10 -3.20 -19.14
CA PRO A 17 -3.64 -2.86 -20.48
C PRO A 17 -2.90 -1.51 -20.48
N GLY A 18 -1.71 -1.48 -21.10
CA GLY A 18 -0.83 -0.30 -21.14
C GLY A 18 -0.13 0.03 -19.82
N GLY A 19 -0.31 -0.76 -18.76
CA GLY A 19 0.39 -0.59 -17.49
C GLY A 19 1.87 -0.99 -17.60
N LYS A 20 2.74 -0.30 -16.86
CA LYS A 20 4.19 -0.59 -16.85
C LYS A 20 4.59 -1.66 -15.85
N LEU A 21 3.65 -2.10 -14.99
CA LEU A 21 3.84 -3.23 -14.08
C LEU A 21 3.42 -4.55 -14.76
N THR A 22 4.08 -5.62 -14.37
CA THR A 22 3.69 -6.99 -14.67
C THR A 22 2.56 -7.45 -13.75
N PRO A 23 1.75 -8.45 -14.14
CA PRO A 23 0.73 -9.02 -13.26
C PRO A 23 1.31 -9.53 -11.93
N GLN A 24 2.50 -10.14 -11.95
CA GLN A 24 3.13 -10.67 -10.75
C GLN A 24 3.54 -9.57 -9.76
N GLU A 25 4.04 -8.42 -10.24
CA GLU A 25 4.37 -7.28 -9.36
C GLU A 25 3.12 -6.76 -8.64
N ARG A 26 2.00 -6.63 -9.35
CA ARG A 26 0.72 -6.21 -8.76
C ARG A 26 0.24 -7.19 -7.68
N ILE A 27 0.27 -8.49 -7.99
CA ILE A 27 -0.08 -9.56 -7.04
C ILE A 27 0.80 -9.47 -5.80
N ASN A 28 2.12 -9.31 -5.98
CA ASN A 28 3.06 -9.24 -4.87
C ASN A 28 2.78 -8.04 -3.95
N ILE A 29 2.44 -6.89 -4.52
CA ILE A 29 2.09 -5.67 -3.76
C ILE A 29 0.79 -5.89 -2.96
N VAL A 30 -0.26 -6.40 -3.59
CA VAL A 30 -1.55 -6.65 -2.92
C VAL A 30 -1.38 -7.68 -1.80
N ASN A 31 -0.75 -8.82 -2.11
CA ASN A 31 -0.54 -9.90 -1.14
C ASN A 31 0.29 -9.45 0.05
N GLN A 32 1.35 -8.67 -0.18
CA GLN A 32 2.16 -8.12 0.91
C GLN A 32 1.32 -7.23 1.84
N ASN A 33 0.56 -6.30 1.27
CA ASN A 33 -0.22 -5.36 2.07
C ASN A 33 -1.37 -6.05 2.81
N ASN A 34 -2.10 -6.97 2.16
CA ASN A 34 -3.15 -7.75 2.82
C ASN A 34 -2.59 -8.67 3.92
N LYS A 35 -1.41 -9.27 3.72
CA LYS A 35 -0.73 -10.04 4.77
C LYS A 35 -0.40 -9.17 5.99
N LEU A 36 0.15 -7.97 5.78
CA LEU A 36 0.51 -7.06 6.88
C LEU A 36 -0.73 -6.49 7.57
N ARG A 37 -1.79 -6.12 6.81
CA ARG A 37 -3.11 -5.73 7.35
C ARG A 37 -3.71 -6.85 8.21
N SER A 38 -3.65 -8.10 7.74
CA SER A 38 -4.10 -9.26 8.51
C SER A 38 -3.29 -9.46 9.79
N GLN A 39 -1.96 -9.42 9.73
CA GLN A 39 -1.12 -9.51 10.92
C GLN A 39 -1.39 -8.40 11.93
N LEU A 40 -1.65 -7.17 11.44
CA LEU A 40 -1.98 -6.02 12.28
C LEU A 40 -3.27 -6.27 13.09
N ILE A 41 -4.37 -6.63 12.42
CA ILE A 41 -5.66 -6.84 13.12
C ILE A 41 -5.67 -8.07 14.04
N HIS A 42 -4.78 -9.02 13.81
CA HIS A 42 -4.60 -10.17 14.70
C HIS A 42 -3.66 -9.87 15.88
N GLY A 43 -3.19 -8.63 16.03
CA GLY A 43 -2.32 -8.20 17.13
C GLY A 43 -0.93 -8.82 17.07
N LYS A 44 -0.41 -9.10 15.87
CA LYS A 44 0.90 -9.77 15.69
C LYS A 44 2.07 -8.81 15.44
N LEU A 45 1.78 -7.52 15.21
CA LEU A 45 2.79 -6.51 14.93
C LEU A 45 3.00 -5.61 16.14
N LYS A 46 4.25 -5.26 16.43
CA LYS A 46 4.65 -4.37 17.52
C LYS A 46 4.85 -2.95 17.03
N ASN A 47 4.48 -1.98 17.86
CA ASN A 47 4.79 -0.56 17.67
C ASN A 47 6.21 -0.23 18.16
N LYS A 48 6.59 1.05 18.11
CA LYS A 48 7.92 1.52 18.55
C LYS A 48 8.25 1.19 20.00
N ASN A 49 7.25 1.16 20.88
CA ASN A 49 7.44 0.84 22.30
C ASN A 49 7.54 -0.68 22.56
N GLY A 50 7.51 -1.51 21.51
CA GLY A 50 7.52 -2.97 21.65
C GLY A 50 6.18 -3.57 22.08
N THR A 51 5.13 -2.75 22.20
CA THR A 51 3.77 -3.18 22.51
C THR A 51 3.08 -3.70 21.26
N TYR A 52 2.38 -4.83 21.36
CA TYR A 52 1.56 -5.33 20.26
C TYR A 52 0.42 -4.37 19.96
N MET A 53 0.16 -4.16 18.67
CA MET A 53 -0.97 -3.36 18.21
C MET A 53 -2.30 -3.99 18.62
N PRO A 54 -3.34 -3.18 18.90
CA PRO A 54 -4.64 -3.70 19.29
C PRO A 54 -5.24 -4.56 18.18
N ARG A 55 -6.01 -5.59 18.59
CA ARG A 55 -6.77 -6.39 17.63
C ARG A 55 -7.84 -5.53 16.98
N GLY A 56 -8.11 -5.80 15.71
CA GLY A 56 -9.09 -5.08 14.90
C GLY A 56 -10.12 -6.02 14.28
N LYS A 57 -11.21 -5.42 13.81
CA LYS A 57 -12.24 -6.06 12.97
C LYS A 57 -12.54 -5.16 11.77
N ASN A 58 -13.23 -5.71 10.76
CA ASN A 58 -13.68 -4.97 9.58
C ASN A 58 -12.54 -4.28 8.79
N MET A 59 -11.35 -4.88 8.79
CA MET A 59 -10.28 -4.43 7.90
C MET A 59 -10.56 -4.95 6.50
N LEU A 60 -10.82 -4.04 5.56
CA LEU A 60 -11.09 -4.41 4.17
C LEU A 60 -9.88 -5.08 3.53
N GLU A 61 -10.14 -6.09 2.70
CA GLU A 61 -9.15 -6.67 1.82
C GLU A 61 -8.92 -5.74 0.62
N LEU A 62 -7.65 -5.44 0.34
CA LEU A 62 -7.29 -4.60 -0.80
C LEU A 62 -7.35 -5.41 -2.09
N THR A 63 -7.85 -4.77 -3.15
CA THR A 63 -7.82 -5.29 -4.52
C THR A 63 -7.02 -4.35 -5.41
N TRP A 64 -6.45 -4.87 -6.51
CA TRP A 64 -5.77 -4.01 -7.49
C TRP A 64 -6.77 -3.22 -8.34
N ASN A 65 -6.49 -1.94 -8.58
CA ASN A 65 -7.29 -1.09 -9.45
C ASN A 65 -6.40 -0.48 -10.54
N CYS A 66 -6.68 -0.81 -11.81
CA CYS A 66 -5.89 -0.33 -12.93
C CYS A 66 -5.96 1.19 -13.16
N ASN A 67 -7.04 1.86 -12.73
CA ASN A 67 -7.14 3.32 -12.85
C ASN A 67 -6.23 4.02 -11.81
N LEU A 68 -6.14 3.48 -10.60
CA LEU A 68 -5.18 3.95 -9.59
C LEU A 68 -3.73 3.67 -10.01
N GLU A 69 -3.45 2.53 -10.65
CA GLU A 69 -2.13 2.29 -11.23
C GLU A 69 -1.80 3.33 -12.31
N LYS A 70 -2.74 3.63 -13.21
CA LYS A 70 -2.52 4.61 -14.28
C LYS A 70 -2.22 6.00 -13.72
N SER A 71 -2.97 6.46 -12.70
CA SER A 71 -2.68 7.76 -12.08
C SER A 71 -1.32 7.76 -11.36
N ALA A 72 -1.02 6.73 -10.58
CA ALA A 72 0.27 6.59 -9.91
C ALA A 72 1.44 6.51 -10.90
N GLN A 73 1.28 5.79 -12.01
CA GLN A 73 2.29 5.67 -13.04
C GLN A 73 2.54 6.99 -13.78
N ARG A 74 1.48 7.77 -14.06
CA ARG A 74 1.64 9.12 -14.63
C ARG A 74 2.51 9.99 -13.73
N TRP A 75 2.24 10.02 -12.43
CA TRP A 75 3.06 10.78 -11.48
C TRP A 75 4.50 10.27 -11.42
N ALA A 76 4.69 8.95 -11.33
CA ALA A 76 6.02 8.33 -11.28
C ALA A 76 6.87 8.63 -12.53
N ASP A 77 6.24 8.83 -13.69
CA ASP A 77 6.94 9.15 -14.94
C ASP A 77 7.59 10.55 -14.94
N HIS A 78 7.18 11.45 -14.05
CA HIS A 78 7.84 12.75 -13.87
C HIS A 78 9.21 12.63 -13.18
N CYS A 79 9.51 11.50 -12.55
CA CYS A 79 10.77 11.27 -11.81
C CYS A 79 11.03 12.31 -10.70
N ILE A 80 9.96 12.85 -10.09
CA ILE A 80 10.04 13.79 -8.96
C ILE A 80 9.75 13.04 -7.67
N PHE A 81 10.65 13.16 -6.68
CA PHE A 81 10.37 12.66 -5.34
C PHE A 81 9.53 13.68 -4.57
N GLY A 82 8.22 13.52 -4.64
CA GLY A 82 7.23 14.37 -3.98
C GLY A 82 5.83 13.86 -4.23
N HIS A 83 4.85 14.44 -3.54
CA HIS A 83 3.44 14.13 -3.78
C HIS A 83 2.92 14.80 -5.06
N SER A 84 2.00 14.14 -5.75
CA SER A 84 1.24 14.78 -6.82
C SER A 84 0.35 15.91 -6.28
N SER A 85 -0.03 16.83 -7.18
CA SER A 85 -0.88 17.96 -6.79
C SER A 85 -2.24 17.46 -6.30
N ARG A 86 -2.92 18.25 -5.46
CA ARG A 86 -4.18 17.80 -4.84
C ARG A 86 -5.27 17.50 -5.88
N SER A 87 -5.31 18.24 -6.99
CA SER A 87 -6.24 18.03 -8.10
C SER A 87 -5.99 16.72 -8.87
N GLU A 88 -4.76 16.21 -8.89
CA GLU A 88 -4.43 14.94 -9.56
C GLU A 88 -4.80 13.71 -8.72
N ARG A 89 -5.02 13.90 -7.41
CA ARG A 89 -5.35 12.85 -6.43
C ARG A 89 -6.60 13.15 -5.61
N GLU A 90 -7.58 13.80 -6.23
CA GLU A 90 -8.87 14.05 -5.59
C GLU A 90 -9.52 12.72 -5.15
N GLY A 91 -9.92 12.64 -3.88
CA GLY A 91 -10.48 11.41 -3.30
C GLY A 91 -9.50 10.23 -3.14
N ILE A 92 -8.21 10.41 -3.45
CA ILE A 92 -7.21 9.33 -3.48
C ILE A 92 -6.07 9.64 -2.49
N GLY A 93 -5.75 8.68 -1.63
CA GLY A 93 -4.54 8.70 -0.80
C GLY A 93 -3.30 8.36 -1.62
N GLU A 94 -2.13 8.89 -1.23
CA GLU A 94 -0.89 8.68 -1.98
C GLU A 94 0.27 8.44 -1.03
N ASN A 95 1.05 7.39 -1.32
CA ASN A 95 2.36 7.15 -0.71
C ASN A 95 3.42 7.17 -1.81
N VAL A 96 4.58 7.77 -1.51
CA VAL A 96 5.70 7.89 -2.44
C VAL A 96 6.93 7.21 -1.86
N TYR A 97 7.72 6.56 -2.71
CA TYR A 97 8.98 5.91 -2.34
C TYR A 97 9.98 6.10 -3.47
N ALA A 98 11.23 6.38 -3.10
CA ALA A 98 12.34 6.47 -4.03
C ALA A 98 13.56 5.74 -3.48
N TYR A 99 14.43 5.31 -4.38
CA TYR A 99 15.71 4.70 -4.07
C TYR A 99 16.78 5.34 -4.96
N TRP A 100 17.83 5.89 -4.34
CA TRP A 100 18.94 6.53 -5.04
C TRP A 100 20.17 5.62 -5.04
N SER A 101 20.83 5.52 -6.19
CA SER A 101 22.06 4.77 -6.36
C SER A 101 22.92 5.44 -7.41
N SER A 102 24.25 5.34 -7.27
CA SER A 102 25.20 5.70 -8.32
C SER A 102 25.30 4.61 -9.42
N GLY A 103 24.74 3.43 -9.18
CA GLY A 103 24.70 2.30 -10.11
C GLY A 103 23.32 2.05 -10.71
N SER A 104 23.24 1.06 -11.60
CA SER A 104 21.97 0.68 -12.25
C SER A 104 20.95 0.12 -11.25
N VAL A 105 19.75 0.70 -11.25
CA VAL A 105 18.61 0.26 -10.43
C VAL A 105 17.66 -0.70 -11.18
N LYS A 106 18.02 -1.13 -12.40
CA LYS A 106 17.15 -1.96 -13.26
C LYS A 106 16.67 -3.24 -12.58
N ASN A 107 17.53 -3.87 -11.78
CA ASN A 107 17.21 -5.10 -11.06
C ASN A 107 16.26 -4.86 -9.87
N LEU A 108 16.26 -3.66 -9.31
CA LEU A 108 15.39 -3.29 -8.19
C LEU A 108 13.95 -3.01 -8.63
N LYS A 109 13.73 -2.67 -9.91
CA LYS A 109 12.39 -2.37 -10.44
C LYS A 109 11.39 -3.50 -10.16
N LYS A 110 11.83 -4.76 -10.30
CA LYS A 110 11.00 -5.97 -10.09
C LYS A 110 10.47 -6.12 -8.66
N THR A 111 11.14 -5.52 -7.69
CA THR A 111 10.79 -5.58 -6.26
C THR A 111 10.46 -4.21 -5.68
N ALA A 112 10.45 -3.17 -6.50
CA ALA A 112 10.28 -1.78 -6.05
C ALA A 112 8.99 -1.58 -5.25
N GLY A 113 7.87 -2.13 -5.73
CA GLY A 113 6.58 -2.01 -5.03
C GLY A 113 6.57 -2.69 -3.66
N THR A 114 7.21 -3.87 -3.52
CA THR A 114 7.26 -4.56 -2.22
C THR A 114 8.33 -3.98 -1.29
N ASN A 115 9.38 -3.37 -1.82
CA ASN A 115 10.35 -2.61 -1.04
C ASN A 115 9.73 -1.31 -0.52
N ALA A 116 8.94 -0.61 -1.34
CA ALA A 116 8.17 0.55 -0.93
C ALA A 116 7.18 0.20 0.18
N GLY A 117 6.42 -0.90 0.02
CA GLY A 117 5.54 -1.42 1.06
C GLY A 117 6.29 -1.68 2.38
N LYS A 118 7.43 -2.37 2.34
CA LYS A 118 8.26 -2.59 3.55
C LYS A 118 8.69 -1.28 4.21
N ASN A 119 9.09 -0.28 3.43
CA ASN A 119 9.52 1.02 3.93
C ASN A 119 8.36 1.77 4.60
N TRP A 120 7.18 1.81 3.98
CA TRP A 120 6.00 2.45 4.56
C TRP A 120 5.55 1.73 5.84
N TRP A 121 5.53 0.40 5.85
CA TRP A 121 5.17 -0.38 7.03
C TRP A 121 6.21 -0.32 8.15
N SER A 122 7.48 0.00 7.86
CA SER A 122 8.52 0.11 8.90
C SER A 122 8.30 1.31 9.82
N GLU A 123 7.45 2.27 9.44
CA GLU A 123 7.06 3.37 10.31
C GLU A 123 6.36 2.88 11.60
N LEU A 124 5.64 1.76 11.55
CA LEU A 124 4.99 1.18 12.73
C LEU A 124 6.00 0.83 13.83
N PRO A 125 6.99 -0.06 13.61
CA PRO A 125 7.96 -0.41 14.64
C PRO A 125 9.02 0.69 14.89
N GLN A 126 9.24 1.64 13.96
CA GLN A 126 10.30 2.64 14.12
C GLN A 126 9.82 3.97 14.72
N LYS A 127 8.57 4.36 14.45
CA LYS A 127 8.08 5.72 14.71
C LYS A 127 6.78 5.74 15.50
N TYR A 128 5.83 4.84 15.21
CA TYR A 128 4.50 4.85 15.81
C TYR A 128 4.56 4.53 17.30
N LEU A 129 4.33 5.55 18.13
CA LEU A 129 4.26 5.42 19.58
C LEU A 129 3.00 4.67 20.01
N ASN A 130 3.01 4.16 21.24
CA ASN A 130 1.88 3.45 21.80
C ASN A 130 0.63 4.34 21.78
N ASN A 131 -0.36 3.93 20.99
CA ASN A 131 -1.63 4.62 20.80
C ASN A 131 -2.76 3.59 20.89
N PRO A 132 -3.20 3.24 22.11
CA PRO A 132 -4.19 2.17 22.33
C PRO A 132 -5.56 2.53 21.75
N SER A 133 -5.92 3.83 21.67
CA SER A 133 -7.15 4.30 21.04
C SER A 133 -7.20 4.06 19.52
N ASN A 134 -6.01 3.93 18.91
CA ASN A 134 -5.80 3.81 17.47
C ASN A 134 -6.32 5.01 16.63
N TYR A 135 -6.65 6.14 17.25
CA TYR A 135 -7.05 7.36 16.56
C TYR A 135 -5.86 8.09 15.93
N LEU A 136 -6.06 8.63 14.71
CA LEU A 136 -5.07 9.45 14.02
C LEU A 136 -5.23 10.93 14.43
N THR A 137 -4.70 11.28 15.60
CA THR A 137 -4.65 12.68 16.05
C THR A 137 -3.52 13.44 15.36
N ALA A 138 -3.51 14.78 15.44
CA ALA A 138 -2.41 15.60 14.93
C ALA A 138 -1.05 15.19 15.51
N SER A 139 -1.00 14.85 16.81
CA SER A 139 0.19 14.36 17.50
C SER A 139 0.65 12.98 17.00
N VAL A 140 -0.27 12.12 16.56
CA VAL A 140 0.09 10.85 15.91
C VAL A 140 0.60 11.11 14.49
N ALA A 141 -0.09 11.95 13.72
CA ALA A 141 0.29 12.30 12.36
C ALA A 141 1.70 12.92 12.28
N SER A 142 2.05 13.80 13.24
CA SER A 142 3.36 14.47 13.30
C SER A 142 4.54 13.51 13.58
N GLN A 143 4.29 12.24 13.91
CA GLN A 143 5.34 11.22 14.08
C GLN A 143 5.93 10.75 12.75
N GLY A 144 5.40 11.20 11.60
CA GLY A 144 5.85 10.76 10.29
C GLY A 144 5.50 9.29 10.03
N VAL A 145 4.25 8.93 10.37
CA VAL A 145 3.66 7.58 10.25
C VAL A 145 2.54 7.55 9.20
N LEU A 146 2.46 8.58 8.35
CA LEU A 146 1.36 8.76 7.42
C LEU A 146 1.34 7.72 6.30
N HIS A 147 2.51 7.19 5.92
CA HIS A 147 2.54 6.11 4.94
C HIS A 147 1.96 4.84 5.52
N PHE A 148 2.42 4.41 6.71
CA PHE A 148 1.86 3.26 7.44
C PHE A 148 0.36 3.42 7.68
N THR A 149 -0.06 4.58 8.18
CA THR A 149 -1.48 4.81 8.53
C THR A 149 -2.37 4.83 7.28
N GLN A 150 -1.88 5.27 6.13
CA GLN A 150 -2.58 5.15 4.86
C GLN A 150 -2.73 3.68 4.42
N VAL A 151 -1.66 2.87 4.49
CA VAL A 151 -1.74 1.45 4.09
C VAL A 151 -2.60 0.62 5.04
N ARG A 152 -2.64 0.98 6.32
CA ARG A 152 -3.49 0.33 7.33
C ARG A 152 -4.94 0.83 7.32
N ASN A 153 -5.28 1.86 6.54
CA ASN A 153 -6.51 2.62 6.74
C ASN A 153 -7.73 1.70 6.82
N PHE A 154 -8.53 1.92 7.86
CA PHE A 154 -9.87 1.37 8.01
C PHE A 154 -10.80 2.38 7.36
N LEU A 155 -11.80 1.94 6.58
CA LEU A 155 -12.90 2.85 6.34
C LEU A 155 -13.54 3.09 7.71
N PHE A 156 -13.33 4.28 8.25
CA PHE A 156 -14.27 4.84 9.21
C PHE A 156 -15.53 5.12 8.40
N GLU A 157 -16.44 4.15 8.36
CA GLU A 157 -17.84 4.53 8.25
C GLU A 157 -18.10 5.40 9.47
N ASN A 158 -18.21 6.70 9.22
CA ASN A 158 -18.61 7.68 10.22
C ASN A 158 -19.94 7.22 10.82
N ASN A 159 -19.99 7.06 12.14
CA ASN A 159 -21.24 7.27 12.87
C ASN A 159 -21.47 8.78 12.99
#